data_AF-A0A7S4N2H9-F1
#
_entry.id   AF-A0A7S4N2H9-F1
#
_cell.length_a   1.000
_cell.length_b   1.000
_cell.length_c   1.000
_cell.angle_alpha   90.00
_cell.angle_beta   90.00
_cell.angle_gamma   90.00
#
_symmetry.space_group_name_H-M   'P 1'
#
loop_
_entity.id
_entity.type
_entity.pdbx_description
1 polymer ?
#
loop_
_entity_poly.entity_id
_entity_poly.type
_entity_poly.pdbx_seq_one_letter_code
_entity_poly.pdbx_strand_id
1 'polypeptide(L)'
;AMTNCTAAGATLATIPAAAGHWRQSSTSMIVRWCDTSEAFCLGGDAPGDASCGRGHRGLLCDLCEREPLYYGGRGSRCKPCESAGDSATTIGMALGGLAFMLFCAVLVGTICRRRVTKWIVGVVGIAASVGGGNAEDALREAAIEKAERGAAKKGKFKARLVSMLADLGVKSRILISLCQVLGQVSTTYSIRFPSVYDEVLG
;
A
#
# COMPACT_ATOMS: atom_id res chain seq x y z
N ALA A 1 11.41 -41.18 -13.28
CA ALA A 1 12.53 -41.21 -14.26
C ALA A 1 12.79 -39.79 -14.74
N MET A 2 14.05 -39.40 -15.00
CA MET A 2 14.41 -38.01 -15.32
C MET A 2 14.13 -37.61 -16.78
N THR A 3 14.13 -38.60 -17.68
CA THR A 3 13.82 -38.46 -19.10
C THR A 3 12.81 -39.53 -19.52
N ASN A 4 12.10 -39.28 -20.62
CA ASN A 4 11.21 -40.27 -21.21
C ASN A 4 11.88 -40.91 -22.44
N CYS A 5 12.37 -42.15 -22.29
CA CYS A 5 13.11 -42.90 -23.33
C CYS A 5 12.22 -43.86 -24.13
N THR A 6 10.91 -43.60 -24.21
CA THR A 6 9.97 -44.52 -24.89
C THR A 6 10.07 -44.49 -26.41
N ALA A 7 10.66 -43.44 -26.99
CA ALA A 7 10.90 -43.34 -28.42
C ALA A 7 12.15 -44.12 -28.85
N ALA A 8 11.99 -45.03 -29.81
CA ALA A 8 13.11 -45.72 -30.44
C ALA A 8 13.99 -44.74 -31.21
N GLY A 9 15.32 -44.85 -31.07
CA GLY A 9 16.27 -43.96 -31.73
C GLY A 9 16.43 -42.58 -31.08
N ALA A 10 15.97 -42.39 -29.84
CA ALA A 10 16.17 -41.13 -29.11
C ALA A 10 17.66 -40.80 -28.98
N THR A 11 18.04 -39.62 -29.48
CA THR A 11 19.37 -39.05 -29.32
C THR A 11 19.38 -38.03 -28.19
N LEU A 12 20.56 -37.56 -27.77
CA LEU A 12 20.64 -36.52 -26.76
C LEU A 12 19.87 -35.25 -27.17
N ALA A 13 19.84 -34.94 -28.47
CA ALA A 13 19.12 -33.80 -29.02
C ALA A 13 17.60 -33.95 -28.93
N THR A 14 17.09 -35.17 -29.04
CA THR A 14 15.66 -35.46 -29.20
C THR A 14 15.04 -36.11 -27.97
N ILE A 15 15.82 -36.42 -26.93
CA ILE A 15 15.30 -37.02 -25.71
C ILE A 15 14.58 -35.95 -24.86
N PRO A 16 13.28 -36.12 -24.55
CA PRO A 16 12.54 -35.19 -23.70
C PRO A 16 12.92 -35.32 -22.22
N ALA A 17 12.97 -34.18 -21.54
CA ALA A 17 12.96 -34.14 -20.08
C ALA A 17 11.58 -34.56 -19.56
N ALA A 18 11.54 -35.34 -18.48
CA ALA A 18 10.28 -35.66 -17.83
C ALA A 18 9.68 -34.43 -17.14
N ALA A 19 8.39 -34.46 -16.82
CA ALA A 19 7.78 -33.42 -15.98
C ALA A 19 8.53 -33.29 -14.65
N GLY A 20 8.63 -32.07 -14.12
CA GLY A 20 9.44 -31.75 -12.94
C GLY A 20 10.95 -31.71 -13.19
N HIS A 21 11.41 -31.93 -14.42
CA HIS A 21 12.82 -31.91 -14.78
C HIS A 21 13.13 -30.86 -15.85
N TRP A 22 14.32 -30.27 -15.75
CA TRP A 22 14.80 -29.22 -16.64
C TRP A 22 16.17 -29.56 -17.21
N ARG A 23 16.39 -29.16 -18.46
CA ARG A 23 17.65 -29.34 -19.17
C ARG A 23 18.10 -28.04 -19.82
N GLN A 24 19.38 -27.72 -19.70
CA GLN A 24 19.92 -26.45 -20.21
C GLN A 24 19.93 -26.35 -21.73
N SER A 25 20.31 -27.41 -22.43
CA SER A 25 20.40 -27.45 -23.89
C SER A 25 20.11 -28.86 -24.40
N SER A 26 19.84 -28.99 -25.70
CA SER A 26 19.63 -30.28 -26.38
C SER A 26 20.91 -31.13 -26.44
N THR A 27 22.07 -30.55 -26.11
CA THR A 27 23.35 -31.25 -26.04
C THR A 27 23.78 -31.59 -24.62
N SER A 28 23.01 -31.18 -23.61
CA SER A 28 23.34 -31.45 -22.20
C SER A 28 22.99 -32.89 -21.82
N MET A 29 23.97 -33.65 -21.35
CA MET A 29 23.75 -34.97 -20.72
C MET A 29 23.14 -34.86 -19.32
N ILE A 30 23.18 -33.66 -18.73
CA ILE A 30 22.70 -33.43 -17.38
C ILE A 30 21.26 -32.91 -17.45
N VAL A 31 20.37 -33.67 -16.82
CA VAL A 31 18.98 -33.30 -16.55
C VAL A 31 18.84 -33.09 -15.06
N ARG A 32 18.26 -31.96 -14.65
CA ARG A 32 18.15 -31.56 -13.24
C ARG A 32 16.71 -31.60 -12.80
N TRP A 33 16.49 -31.99 -11.55
CA TRP A 33 15.19 -31.85 -10.88
C TRP A 33 14.94 -30.35 -10.61
N CYS A 34 13.72 -29.86 -10.87
CA CYS A 34 13.25 -28.54 -10.46
C CYS A 34 12.69 -28.55 -9.04
N ASP A 35 13.32 -27.84 -8.08
CA ASP A 35 12.80 -27.76 -6.69
C ASP A 35 11.41 -27.13 -6.64
N THR A 36 11.07 -26.33 -7.65
CA THR A 36 9.74 -25.78 -7.89
C THR A 36 8.75 -26.88 -8.23
N SER A 37 7.48 -26.76 -7.80
CA SER A 37 6.46 -27.77 -8.07
C SER A 37 6.36 -28.15 -9.55
N GLU A 38 5.99 -29.41 -9.82
CA GLU A 38 5.82 -29.97 -11.17
C GLU A 38 4.91 -29.13 -12.08
N ALA A 39 4.11 -28.22 -11.50
CA ALA A 39 3.23 -27.31 -12.21
C ALA A 39 3.96 -26.26 -13.08
N PHE A 40 5.22 -25.91 -12.78
CA PHE A 40 5.96 -24.86 -13.51
C PHE A 40 7.19 -25.38 -14.27
N CYS A 41 7.63 -26.59 -13.98
CA CYS A 41 8.70 -27.25 -14.71
C CYS A 41 8.08 -28.36 -15.54
N LEU A 42 7.67 -28.02 -16.76
CA LEU A 42 6.87 -28.89 -17.61
C LEU A 42 7.72 -30.00 -18.26
N GLY A 43 9.02 -29.75 -18.43
CA GLY A 43 9.91 -30.63 -19.17
C GLY A 43 9.62 -30.59 -20.67
N GLY A 44 9.74 -31.74 -21.33
CA GLY A 44 9.49 -31.89 -22.77
C GLY A 44 10.75 -31.87 -23.63
N ASP A 45 10.55 -31.77 -24.94
CA ASP A 45 11.62 -31.86 -25.94
C ASP A 45 12.50 -30.61 -25.98
N ALA A 46 11.90 -29.44 -25.74
CA ALA A 46 12.56 -28.15 -25.85
C ALA A 46 13.31 -27.81 -24.55
N PRO A 47 14.65 -27.63 -24.58
CA PRO A 47 15.44 -27.29 -23.41
C PRO A 47 15.31 -25.81 -23.02
N GLY A 48 15.83 -25.45 -21.86
CA GLY A 48 15.93 -24.06 -21.40
C GLY A 48 14.57 -23.49 -21.00
N ASP A 49 14.35 -22.22 -21.31
CA ASP A 49 13.13 -21.49 -20.92
C ASP A 49 11.86 -22.09 -21.54
N ALA A 50 11.99 -22.77 -22.68
CA ALA A 50 10.86 -23.43 -23.35
C ALA A 50 10.29 -24.63 -22.58
N SER A 51 11.07 -25.20 -21.64
CA SER A 51 10.60 -26.27 -20.73
C SER A 51 9.89 -25.73 -19.48
N CYS A 52 9.77 -24.41 -19.35
CA CYS A 52 9.13 -23.75 -18.23
C CYS A 52 7.65 -23.43 -18.51
N GLY A 53 6.86 -23.44 -17.44
CA GLY A 53 5.48 -22.99 -17.45
C GLY A 53 5.38 -21.47 -17.65
N ARG A 54 4.18 -21.02 -18.01
CA ARG A 54 3.93 -19.60 -18.33
C ARG A 54 4.40 -18.65 -17.21
N GLY A 55 5.17 -17.63 -17.60
CA GLY A 55 5.71 -16.61 -16.69
C GLY A 55 6.93 -17.04 -15.90
N HIS A 56 7.42 -18.27 -16.08
CA HIS A 56 8.66 -18.79 -15.52
C HIS A 56 9.73 -18.94 -16.59
N ARG A 57 10.99 -18.73 -16.20
CA ARG A 57 12.16 -18.86 -17.07
C ARG A 57 13.43 -19.14 -16.26
N GLY A 58 14.55 -19.27 -16.96
CA GLY A 58 15.87 -19.43 -16.38
C GLY A 58 16.14 -20.83 -15.86
N LEU A 59 17.25 -20.96 -15.14
CA LEU A 59 17.70 -22.22 -14.57
C LEU A 59 16.63 -22.78 -13.62
N LEU A 60 16.17 -24.01 -13.89
CA LEU A 60 15.13 -24.72 -13.13
C LEU A 60 13.78 -23.98 -13.07
N CYS A 61 13.51 -23.05 -14.00
CA CYS A 61 12.28 -22.27 -14.04
C CYS A 61 12.02 -21.46 -12.76
N ASP A 62 13.07 -21.09 -12.03
CA ASP A 62 13.00 -20.41 -10.73
C ASP A 62 12.96 -18.87 -10.87
N LEU A 63 13.10 -18.34 -12.08
CA LEU A 63 13.00 -16.90 -12.35
C LEU A 63 11.65 -16.56 -12.97
N CYS A 64 11.08 -15.43 -12.58
CA CYS A 64 9.93 -14.89 -13.28
C CYS A 64 10.34 -14.17 -14.57
N GLU A 65 9.46 -14.25 -15.55
CA GLU A 65 9.58 -13.56 -16.82
C GLU A 65 9.51 -12.04 -16.62
N ARG A 66 10.31 -11.31 -17.39
CA ARG A 66 10.39 -9.84 -17.29
C ARG A 66 9.46 -9.14 -18.27
N GLU A 67 9.19 -9.78 -19.41
CA GLU A 67 8.37 -9.26 -20.49
C GLU A 67 7.47 -10.39 -21.00
N PRO A 68 6.19 -10.47 -20.58
CA PRO A 68 5.47 -9.55 -19.70
C PRO A 68 6.02 -9.56 -18.27
N LEU A 69 5.72 -8.53 -17.47
CA LEU A 69 6.24 -8.44 -16.11
C LEU A 69 5.50 -9.42 -15.17
N TYR A 70 6.21 -10.43 -14.70
CA TYR A 70 5.76 -11.36 -13.67
C TYR A 70 6.56 -11.17 -12.37
N TYR A 71 5.91 -11.44 -11.23
CA TYR A 71 6.53 -11.38 -9.91
C TYR A 71 6.22 -12.65 -9.10
N GLY A 72 7.16 -13.03 -8.24
CA GLY A 72 7.09 -14.23 -7.41
C GLY A 72 8.37 -14.41 -6.61
N GLY A 73 8.28 -15.08 -5.46
CA GLY A 73 9.45 -15.53 -4.72
C GLY A 73 9.99 -16.87 -5.23
N ARG A 74 11.22 -17.21 -4.88
CA ARG A 74 11.84 -18.53 -5.14
C ARG A 74 10.90 -19.65 -4.70
N GLY A 75 10.68 -20.64 -5.58
CA GLY A 75 9.78 -21.77 -5.29
C GLY A 75 8.28 -21.45 -5.29
N SER A 76 7.87 -20.22 -5.60
CA SER A 76 6.46 -19.83 -5.69
C SER A 76 6.04 -19.56 -7.14
N ARG A 77 4.73 -19.62 -7.41
CA ARG A 77 4.19 -19.34 -8.75
C ARG A 77 4.40 -17.88 -9.14
N CYS A 78 4.94 -17.65 -10.32
CA CYS A 78 5.01 -16.32 -10.93
C CYS A 78 3.59 -15.83 -11.27
N LYS A 79 3.25 -14.63 -10.80
CA LYS A 79 1.96 -13.95 -11.04
C LYS A 79 2.17 -12.74 -11.95
N PRO A 80 1.24 -12.44 -12.86
CA PRO A 80 1.35 -11.27 -13.71
C PRO A 80 1.15 -10.00 -12.90
N CYS A 81 1.99 -8.99 -13.10
CA CYS A 81 1.88 -7.71 -12.40
C CYS A 81 0.57 -6.96 -12.71
N GLU A 82 -0.04 -7.19 -13.87
CA GLU A 82 -1.35 -6.63 -14.24
C GLU A 82 -2.45 -7.01 -13.24
N SER A 83 -2.32 -8.18 -12.58
CA SER A 83 -3.25 -8.64 -11.56
C SER A 83 -2.96 -8.13 -10.14
N ALA A 84 -1.85 -7.41 -9.94
CA ALA A 84 -1.42 -6.96 -8.61
C ALA A 84 -2.23 -5.78 -8.05
N GLY A 85 -3.15 -5.21 -8.85
CA GLY A 85 -4.06 -4.16 -8.44
C GLY A 85 -3.94 -2.91 -9.32
N ASP A 86 -5.08 -2.28 -9.58
CA ASP A 86 -5.14 -1.07 -10.37
C ASP A 86 -4.66 0.12 -9.53
N SER A 87 -3.50 0.68 -9.88
CA SER A 87 -2.86 1.77 -9.13
C SER A 87 -3.76 3.01 -9.03
N ALA A 88 -4.64 3.21 -10.03
CA ALA A 88 -5.62 4.29 -10.06
C ALA A 88 -6.64 4.18 -8.90
N THR A 89 -7.02 2.95 -8.52
CA THR A 89 -8.00 2.75 -7.43
C THR A 89 -7.39 3.04 -6.07
N THR A 90 -6.11 2.71 -5.86
CA THR A 90 -5.41 2.97 -4.59
C THR A 90 -5.18 4.47 -4.39
N ILE A 91 -4.74 5.17 -5.43
CA ILE A 91 -4.55 6.63 -5.39
C ILE A 91 -5.90 7.33 -5.22
N GLY A 92 -6.94 6.88 -5.93
CA GLY A 92 -8.30 7.40 -5.82
C GLY A 92 -8.87 7.29 -4.40
N MET A 93 -8.65 6.16 -3.71
CA MET A 93 -9.10 5.99 -2.32
C MET A 93 -8.35 6.92 -1.35
N ALA A 94 -7.05 7.13 -1.55
CA ALA A 94 -6.27 8.03 -0.70
C ALA A 94 -6.72 9.50 -0.86
N LEU A 95 -6.87 9.97 -2.10
CA LEU A 95 -7.34 11.34 -2.40
C LEU A 95 -8.80 11.54 -1.97
N GLY A 96 -9.66 10.54 -2.19
CA GLY A 96 -11.05 10.55 -1.74
C GLY A 96 -11.17 10.59 -0.22
N GLY A 97 -10.35 9.82 0.49
CA GLY A 97 -10.28 9.85 1.95
C GLY A 97 -9.86 11.21 2.50
N LEU A 98 -8.86 11.86 1.89
CA LEU A 98 -8.43 13.21 2.26
C LEU A 98 -9.54 14.25 2.04
N ALA A 99 -10.20 14.22 0.88
CA ALA A 99 -11.30 15.11 0.56
C ALA A 99 -12.48 14.94 1.53
N PHE A 100 -12.83 13.70 1.89
CA PHE A 100 -13.90 13.40 2.84
C PHE A 100 -13.58 13.90 4.26
N MET A 101 -12.33 13.74 4.72
CA MET A 101 -11.87 14.26 6.01
C MET A 101 -11.94 15.79 6.07
N LEU A 102 -11.51 16.48 5.00
CA LEU A 102 -11.60 17.93 4.88
C LEU A 102 -13.06 18.39 4.88
N PHE A 103 -13.94 17.70 4.15
CA PHE A 103 -15.37 17.99 4.13
C PHE A 103 -16.01 17.85 5.52
N CYS A 104 -15.71 16.76 6.24
CA CYS A 104 -16.18 16.56 7.61
C CYS A 104 -15.68 17.66 8.57
N ALA A 105 -14.43 18.09 8.44
CA ALA A 105 -13.87 19.18 9.24
C ALA A 105 -14.60 20.52 8.97
N VAL A 106 -14.93 20.81 7.71
CA VAL A 106 -15.71 22.00 7.33
C VAL A 106 -17.14 21.93 7.87
N LEU A 107 -17.80 20.77 7.77
CA LEU A 107 -19.14 20.57 8.33
C LEU A 107 -19.15 20.74 9.86
N VAL A 108 -18.20 20.13 10.56
CA VAL A 108 -18.07 20.30 12.02
C VAL A 108 -17.78 21.76 12.38
N GLY A 109 -16.93 22.44 11.61
CA GLY A 109 -16.62 23.85 11.78
C GLY A 109 -17.85 24.76 11.59
N THR A 110 -18.65 24.52 10.56
CA THR A 110 -19.87 25.30 10.27
C THR A 110 -20.98 25.03 11.30
N ILE A 111 -21.17 23.78 11.73
CA ILE A 111 -22.12 23.42 12.79
C ILE A 111 -21.71 24.07 14.13
N CYS A 112 -20.42 24.03 14.47
CA CYS A 112 -19.90 24.71 15.66
C CYS A 112 -20.12 26.22 15.60
N ARG A 113 -19.85 26.86 14.45
CA ARG A 113 -20.11 28.31 14.25
C ARG A 113 -21.58 28.67 14.40
N ARG A 114 -22.50 27.84 13.87
CA ARG A 114 -23.95 28.04 13.98
C ARG A 114 -24.47 27.88 15.42
N ARG A 115 -23.88 26.98 16.22
CA ARG A 115 -24.24 26.82 17.63
C ARG A 115 -23.81 28.02 18.47
N VAL A 116 -22.64 28.61 18.21
CA VAL A 116 -22.16 29.80 18.93
C VAL A 116 -23.04 31.02 18.62
N THR A 117 -23.41 31.23 17.36
CA THR A 117 -24.27 32.37 16.96
C THR A 117 -25.69 32.27 17.50
N LYS A 118 -26.33 31.09 17.45
CA LYS A 118 -27.65 30.89 18.07
C LYS A 118 -27.63 31.11 19.59
N TRP A 119 -26.54 30.76 20.26
CA TRP A 119 -26.41 30.95 21.69
C TRP A 119 -26.24 32.44 22.07
N ILE A 120 -25.43 33.19 21.33
CA ILE A 120 -25.26 34.64 21.54
C ILE A 120 -26.61 35.37 21.37
N VAL A 121 -27.35 35.05 20.30
CA VAL A 121 -28.68 35.64 20.07
C VAL A 121 -29.68 35.23 21.16
N GLY A 122 -29.62 33.99 21.65
CA GLY A 122 -30.47 33.54 22.76
C GLY A 122 -30.17 34.25 24.09
N VAL A 123 -28.89 34.49 24.39
CA VAL A 123 -28.47 35.22 25.60
C VAL A 123 -28.86 36.70 25.52
N VAL A 124 -28.72 37.32 24.34
CA VAL A 124 -29.18 38.71 24.10
C VAL A 124 -30.71 38.81 24.17
N GLY A 125 -31.44 37.81 23.67
CA GLY A 125 -32.90 37.76 23.75
C GLY A 125 -33.42 37.60 25.19
N ILE A 126 -32.74 36.81 26.03
CA ILE A 126 -33.08 36.68 27.46
C ILE A 126 -32.79 37.99 28.20
N ALA A 127 -31.66 38.64 27.91
CA ALA A 127 -31.30 39.93 28.51
C ALA A 127 -32.31 41.05 28.18
N ALA A 128 -32.96 41.00 27.02
CA ALA A 128 -34.00 41.95 26.64
C ALA A 128 -35.35 41.75 27.38
N SER A 129 -35.56 40.59 28.03
CA SER A 129 -36.83 40.23 28.67
C SER A 129 -36.87 40.45 30.19
N VAL A 130 -35.72 40.68 30.83
CA VAL A 130 -35.62 40.87 32.28
C VAL A 130 -35.49 42.36 32.60
N GLY A 131 -36.62 42.99 32.88
CA GLY A 131 -36.64 44.33 33.47
C GLY A 131 -36.21 44.30 34.94
N GLY A 132 -35.16 45.07 35.26
CA GLY A 132 -34.89 45.62 36.59
C GLY A 132 -34.22 44.70 37.63
N GLY A 133 -32.99 45.06 38.02
CA GLY A 133 -32.33 44.68 39.28
C GLY A 133 -31.57 43.35 39.27
N ASN A 134 -30.24 43.40 39.20
CA ASN A 134 -29.27 42.29 39.36
C ASN A 134 -29.29 41.17 38.31
N ALA A 135 -29.78 41.46 37.10
CA ALA A 135 -29.62 40.58 35.94
C ALA A 135 -28.19 40.58 35.38
N GLU A 136 -27.42 41.67 35.57
CA GLU A 136 -26.05 41.80 35.05
C GLU A 136 -25.03 40.92 35.78
N ASP A 137 -25.16 40.75 37.10
CA ASP A 137 -24.21 39.95 37.88
C ASP A 137 -24.39 38.45 37.64
N ALA A 138 -25.63 37.97 37.55
CA ALA A 138 -25.93 36.59 37.18
C ALA A 138 -25.48 36.26 35.74
N LEU A 139 -25.55 37.22 34.83
CA LEU A 139 -25.06 37.06 33.46
C LEU A 139 -23.53 37.01 33.39
N ARG A 140 -22.84 37.82 34.21
CA ARG A 140 -21.37 37.83 34.30
C ARG A 140 -20.83 36.51 34.85
N GLU A 141 -21.40 35.97 35.92
CA GLU A 141 -20.97 34.68 36.46
C GLU A 141 -21.20 33.53 35.47
N ALA A 142 -22.37 33.50 34.82
CA ALA A 142 -22.67 32.50 33.80
C ALA A 142 -21.77 32.61 32.55
N ALA A 143 -21.29 33.81 32.22
CA ALA A 143 -20.35 34.04 31.13
C ALA A 143 -18.92 33.57 31.49
N ILE A 144 -18.46 33.83 32.71
CA ILE A 144 -17.13 33.42 33.19
C ILE A 144 -17.02 31.90 33.25
N GLU A 145 -18.00 31.20 33.85
CA GLU A 145 -17.98 29.72 33.95
C GLU A 145 -17.95 29.05 32.56
N LYS A 146 -18.62 29.63 31.57
CA LYS A 146 -18.63 29.11 30.19
C LYS A 146 -17.37 29.48 29.40
N ALA A 147 -16.78 30.65 29.65
CA ALA A 147 -15.48 31.01 29.10
C ALA A 147 -14.41 30.04 29.60
N GLU A 148 -14.42 29.68 30.88
CA GLU A 148 -13.52 28.68 31.47
C GLU A 148 -13.75 27.28 30.88
N ARG A 149 -15.00 26.82 30.75
CA ARG A 149 -15.31 25.53 30.08
C ARG A 149 -14.89 25.51 28.61
N GLY A 150 -15.02 26.65 27.91
CA GLY A 150 -14.56 26.83 26.53
C GLY A 150 -13.03 26.80 26.41
N ALA A 151 -12.34 27.46 27.33
CA ALA A 151 -10.88 27.44 27.44
C ALA A 151 -10.36 26.03 27.80
N ALA A 152 -11.01 25.32 28.73
CA ALA A 152 -10.68 23.96 29.10
C ALA A 152 -10.87 22.96 27.94
N LYS A 153 -11.93 23.11 27.13
CA LYS A 153 -12.13 22.31 25.90
C LYS A 153 -11.07 22.59 24.84
N LYS A 154 -10.70 23.86 24.62
CA LYS A 154 -9.60 24.24 23.72
C LYS A 154 -8.26 23.71 24.20
N GLY A 155 -8.00 23.76 25.51
CA GLY A 155 -6.80 23.19 26.15
C GLY A 155 -6.70 21.68 25.97
N LYS A 156 -7.79 20.93 26.23
CA LYS A 156 -7.86 19.48 25.99
C LYS A 156 -7.65 19.12 24.52
N PHE A 157 -8.23 19.88 23.58
CA PHE A 157 -8.01 19.65 22.15
C PHE A 157 -6.57 19.93 21.72
N LYS A 158 -5.95 21.03 22.19
CA LYS A 158 -4.52 21.32 21.94
C LYS A 158 -3.62 20.22 22.47
N ALA A 159 -3.83 19.76 23.71
CA ALA A 159 -3.05 18.67 24.29
C ALA A 159 -3.17 17.37 23.46
N ARG A 160 -4.39 17.05 23.00
CA ARG A 160 -4.64 15.88 22.15
C ARG A 160 -4.01 16.01 20.76
N LEU A 161 -4.04 17.21 20.16
CA LEU A 161 -3.39 17.49 18.88
C LEU A 161 -1.86 17.36 18.97
N VAL A 162 -1.25 17.89 20.04
CA VAL A 162 0.20 17.79 20.29
C VAL A 162 0.61 16.33 20.47
N SER A 163 -0.16 15.53 21.20
CA SER A 163 0.07 14.09 21.35
C SER A 163 -0.01 13.36 20.00
N MET A 164 -1.00 13.68 19.15
CA MET A 164 -1.13 13.08 17.83
C MET A 164 0.01 13.50 16.88
N LEU A 165 0.45 14.77 16.93
CA LEU A 165 1.58 15.27 16.13
C LEU A 165 2.92 14.67 16.55
N ALA A 166 3.12 14.41 17.85
CA ALA A 166 4.30 13.73 18.36
C ALA A 166 4.38 12.28 17.84
N ASP A 167 3.26 11.56 17.84
CA ASP A 167 3.18 10.19 17.32
C ASP A 167 3.38 10.15 15.78
N LEU A 168 2.82 11.14 15.06
CA LEU A 168 3.07 11.31 13.63
C LEU A 168 4.53 11.65 13.33
N GLY A 169 5.21 12.39 14.21
CA GLY A 169 6.63 12.73 14.08
C GLY A 169 7.54 11.50 14.13
N VAL A 170 7.24 10.55 15.01
CA VAL A 170 7.99 9.28 15.09
C VAL A 170 7.72 8.44 13.84
N LYS A 171 6.45 8.28 13.46
CA LYS A 171 6.06 7.47 12.29
C LYS A 171 6.57 8.04 10.98
N SER A 172 6.57 9.36 10.81
CA SER A 172 7.12 10.02 9.62
C SER A 172 8.63 9.86 9.53
N ARG A 173 9.38 9.94 10.64
CA ARG A 173 10.83 9.66 10.64
C ARG A 173 11.14 8.22 10.23
N ILE A 174 10.37 7.25 10.72
CA ILE A 174 10.51 5.84 10.32
C ILE A 174 10.23 5.68 8.82
N LEU A 175 9.16 6.31 8.32
CA LEU A 175 8.81 6.26 6.90
C LEU A 175 9.89 6.91 6.02
N ILE A 176 10.41 8.07 6.41
CA ILE A 176 11.50 8.76 5.69
C ILE A 176 12.75 7.88 5.67
N SER A 177 13.13 7.29 6.81
CA SER A 177 14.27 6.37 6.88
C SER A 177 14.07 5.14 5.98
N LEU A 178 12.86 4.58 5.94
CA LEU A 178 12.52 3.48 5.04
C LEU A 178 12.63 3.90 3.56
N CYS A 179 12.08 5.05 3.19
CA CYS A 179 12.19 5.57 1.82
C CYS A 179 13.64 5.83 1.41
N GLN A 180 14.46 6.38 2.31
CA GLN A 180 15.90 6.58 2.08
C GLN A 180 16.61 5.25 1.83
N VAL A 181 16.35 4.23 2.64
CA VAL A 181 16.94 2.88 2.46
C VAL A 181 16.46 2.26 1.15
N LEU A 182 15.16 2.31 0.84
CA LEU A 182 14.60 1.77 -0.39
C LEU A 182 15.13 2.50 -1.64
N GLY A 183 15.37 3.81 -1.57
CA GLY A 183 15.99 4.58 -2.65
C GLY A 183 17.41 4.11 -2.95
N GLN A 184 18.24 3.89 -1.92
CA GLN A 184 19.61 3.37 -2.09
C GLN A 184 19.63 1.92 -2.60
N VAL A 185 18.64 1.11 -2.21
CA VAL A 185 18.47 -0.27 -2.70
C VAL A 185 18.02 -0.28 -4.16
N SER A 186 17.11 0.61 -4.55
CA SER A 186 16.67 0.80 -5.95
C SER A 186 17.84 1.07 -6.89
N THR A 187 18.71 2.02 -6.53
CA THR A 187 19.87 2.39 -7.34
C THR A 187 20.90 1.27 -7.45
N THR A 188 21.01 0.44 -6.41
CA THR A 188 22.00 -0.66 -6.37
C THR A 188 21.50 -1.92 -7.08
N TYR A 189 20.20 -2.23 -6.97
CA TYR A 189 19.64 -3.50 -7.47
C TYR A 189 18.89 -3.38 -8.81
N SER A 190 18.85 -2.21 -9.45
CA SER A 190 18.11 -1.98 -10.71
C SER A 190 16.70 -2.58 -10.65
N ILE A 191 15.99 -2.31 -9.54
CA ILE A 191 14.60 -2.75 -9.39
C ILE A 191 13.79 -1.86 -10.33
N ARG A 192 13.18 -2.46 -11.36
CA ARG A 192 12.31 -1.72 -12.29
C ARG A 192 11.00 -1.45 -11.58
N PHE A 193 10.81 -0.22 -11.12
CA PHE A 193 9.55 0.21 -10.52
C PHE A 193 8.48 0.35 -11.61
N PRO A 194 7.20 0.13 -11.28
CA PRO A 194 6.10 0.51 -12.17
C PRO A 194 6.23 2.01 -12.53
N SER A 195 5.94 2.37 -13.78
CA SER A 195 6.15 3.73 -14.32
C SER A 195 5.45 4.85 -13.56
N VAL A 196 4.47 4.52 -12.72
CA VAL A 196 3.77 5.45 -11.83
C VAL A 196 4.68 6.01 -10.74
N TYR A 197 5.73 5.28 -10.36
CA TYR A 197 6.69 5.73 -9.32
C TYR A 197 7.87 6.52 -9.88
N ASP A 198 8.02 6.58 -11.21
CA ASP A 198 9.10 7.35 -11.84
C ASP A 198 8.94 8.86 -11.55
N GLU A 199 7.71 9.37 -11.45
CA GLU A 199 7.43 10.77 -11.09
C GLU A 199 7.65 11.08 -9.60
N VAL A 200 7.64 10.07 -8.72
CA VAL A 200 7.72 10.26 -7.26
C VAL A 200 9.15 10.05 -6.74
N LEU A 201 9.95 9.25 -7.44
CA LEU A 201 11.31 8.88 -7.05
C LEU A 201 12.41 9.50 -7.95
N GLY A 202 12.01 10.28 -8.97
CA GLY A 202 12.89 11.07 -9.83
C GLY A 202 13.21 12.45 -9.27
#